data_AF-A0A3D4MCU6-F1
#
_entry.id   AF-A0A3D4MCU6-F1
#
_cell.length_a   1.000
_cell.length_b   1.000
_cell.length_c   1.000
_cell.angle_alpha   90.00
_cell.angle_beta   90.00
_cell.angle_gamma   90.00
#
_symmetry.space_group_name_H-M   'P 1'
#
loop_
_entity.id
_entity.type
_entity.pdbx_description
1 polymer ?
#
loop_
_entity_poly.entity_id
_entity_poly.type
_entity_poly.pdbx_seq_one_letter_code
_entity_poly.pdbx_strand_id
1 'polypeptide(L)' 'GSRMIITGDLSQTDLPAGQKSGLHDAIDVLRDVKDVAMIRFAEADVVRSRLVKSIVEAYDKRDKEQPQNNNSEGRKRT' A
#
# COMPACT_ATOMS: atom_id res chain seq x y z
N GLY A 1 -11.27 -29.74 -12.02
CA GLY A 1 -11.23 -28.99 -10.76
C GLY A 1 -11.28 -27.51 -11.05
N SER A 2 -12.03 -26.74 -10.27
CA SER A 2 -12.04 -25.28 -10.34
C SER A 2 -10.77 -24.68 -9.73
N ARG A 3 -10.40 -23.47 -10.15
CA ARG A 3 -9.33 -22.66 -9.54
C ARG A 3 -9.90 -21.26 -9.28
N MET A 4 -9.42 -20.61 -8.23
CA MET A 4 -9.78 -19.24 -7.88
C MET A 4 -8.52 -18.43 -7.61
N ILE A 5 -8.55 -17.16 -7.99
CA ILE A 5 -7.48 -16.20 -7.70
C ILE A 5 -8.14 -14.99 -7.04
N ILE A 6 -7.57 -14.56 -5.92
CA ILE A 6 -7.96 -13.35 -5.21
C ILE A 6 -6.81 -12.37 -5.34
N THR A 7 -7.11 -11.14 -5.77
CA THR A 7 -6.14 -10.07 -5.95
C THR A 7 -6.45 -8.92 -5.00
N GLY A 8 -5.43 -8.18 -4.58
CA GLY A 8 -5.60 -6.97 -3.77
C GLY A 8 -4.28 -6.24 -3.52
N ASP A 9 -4.38 -5.02 -3.00
CA ASP A 9 -3.26 -4.17 -2.61
C ASP A 9 -3.33 -3.91 -1.11
N LEU A 10 -2.29 -4.30 -0.37
CA LEU A 10 -2.24 -4.15 1.08
C LEU A 10 -2.15 -2.70 1.55
N SER A 11 -1.65 -1.80 0.69
CA SER A 11 -1.56 -0.37 1.01
C SER A 11 -2.91 0.33 0.95
N GLN A 12 -3.89 -0.24 0.25
CA GLN A 12 -5.22 0.34 0.07
C GLN A 12 -6.16 -0.11 1.17
N THR A 13 -5.99 0.47 2.37
CA THR A 13 -6.91 0.25 3.50
C THR A 13 -7.72 1.51 3.76
N ASP A 14 -8.93 1.57 3.19
CA ASP A 14 -9.89 2.68 3.41
C ASP A 14 -10.90 2.33 4.52
N LEU A 15 -10.38 1.86 5.65
CA LEU A 15 -11.20 1.42 6.78
C LEU A 15 -11.17 2.47 7.91
N PRO A 16 -12.26 2.61 8.68
CA PRO A 16 -12.27 3.36 9.93
C PRO A 16 -11.13 2.98 10.87
N ALA A 17 -10.66 3.96 11.66
CA ALA A 17 -9.58 3.75 12.61
C ALA A 17 -9.88 2.59 13.58
N GLY A 18 -8.89 1.71 13.77
CA GLY A 18 -9.00 0.54 14.64
C GLY A 18 -9.60 -0.70 13.98
N GLN A 19 -10.08 -0.62 12.73
CA GLN A 19 -10.58 -1.79 12.00
C GLN A 19 -9.42 -2.54 11.30
N LYS A 20 -9.40 -3.86 11.46
CA LYS A 20 -8.42 -4.73 10.80
C LYS A 20 -8.76 -4.89 9.31
N SER A 21 -7.77 -4.81 8.44
CA SER A 21 -7.92 -5.11 7.01
C SER A 21 -8.24 -6.59 6.79
N GLY A 22 -9.33 -6.88 6.07
CA GLY A 22 -9.74 -8.25 5.76
C GLY A 22 -8.74 -8.99 4.86
N LEU A 23 -8.06 -8.28 3.95
CA LEU A 23 -7.01 -8.88 3.13
C LEU A 23 -5.79 -9.27 4.00
N HIS A 24 -5.42 -8.40 4.93
CA HIS A 24 -4.32 -8.68 5.86
C HIS A 24 -4.66 -9.86 6.78
N ASP A 25 -5.89 -9.91 7.29
CA ASP A 25 -6.41 -11.01 8.10
C ASP A 25 -6.43 -12.34 7.33
N ALA A 26 -6.94 -12.34 6.09
CA ALA A 26 -6.98 -13.53 5.24
C ALA A 26 -5.57 -14.08 4.95
N ILE A 27 -4.59 -13.23 4.70
CA ILE A 27 -3.19 -13.67 4.52
C ILE A 27 -2.68 -14.36 5.79
N ASP A 28 -2.95 -13.79 6.96
CA ASP A 28 -2.51 -14.35 8.23
C ASP A 28 -3.15 -15.70 8.53
N VAL A 29 -4.47 -15.80 8.33
CA VAL A 29 -5.29 -17.00 8.60
C VAL A 29 -4.97 -18.14 7.62
N LEU A 30 -4.72 -17.82 6.35
CA LEU A 30 -4.55 -18.83 5.30
C LEU A 30 -3.08 -19.24 5.08
N ARG A 31 -2.13 -18.67 5.82
CA ARG A 31 -0.68 -18.87 5.65
C ARG A 31 -0.24 -20.34 5.63
N ASP A 32 -0.87 -21.18 6.44
CA ASP A 32 -0.49 -22.60 6.61
C ASP A 32 -1.42 -23.57 5.87
N VAL A 33 -2.36 -23.05 5.05
CA VAL A 33 -3.26 -23.88 4.26
C VAL A 33 -2.50 -24.44 3.05
N LYS A 34 -2.27 -25.76 3.03
CA LYS A 34 -1.40 -26.45 2.05
C LYS A 34 -1.73 -26.17 0.58
N ASP A 35 -3.00 -25.94 0.25
CA ASP A 35 -3.45 -25.76 -1.13
C ASP A 35 -3.65 -24.28 -1.53
N VAL A 36 -3.19 -23.35 -0.67
CA VAL A 36 -3.26 -21.90 -0.92
C VAL A 36 -1.85 -21.35 -1.09
N ALA A 37 -1.62 -20.67 -2.22
CA ALA A 37 -0.38 -19.97 -2.48
C ALA A 37 -0.57 -18.46 -2.34
N MET A 38 0.37 -17.79 -1.69
CA MET A 38 0.43 -16.34 -1.57
C MET A 38 1.50 -15.81 -2.53
N ILE A 39 1.11 -15.01 -3.52
CA ILE A 39 2.02 -14.39 -4.49
C ILE A 39 2.05 -12.89 -4.23
N ARG A 40 3.24 -12.34 -3.94
CA ARG A 40 3.45 -10.91 -3.73
C ARG A 40 4.19 -10.33 -4.92
N PHE A 41 3.62 -9.31 -5.55
CA PHE A 41 4.28 -8.54 -6.60
C PHE A 41 5.10 -7.42 -5.98
N ALA A 42 6.29 -7.22 -6.52
CA ALA A 42 7.15 -6.08 -6.27
C ALA A 42 6.95 -5.01 -7.34
N GLU A 43 7.53 -3.83 -7.13
CA GLU A 43 7.51 -2.76 -8.13
C GLU A 43 8.11 -3.19 -9.47
N ALA A 44 9.12 -4.07 -9.43
CA ALA A 44 9.77 -4.63 -10.61
C ALA A 44 8.84 -5.51 -11.47
N ASP A 45 7.77 -6.04 -10.89
CA ASP A 45 6.78 -6.87 -11.60
C ASP A 45 5.76 -6.01 -12.37
N VAL A 46 5.78 -4.69 -12.20
CA VAL A 46 4.81 -3.78 -12.82
C VAL A 46 5.33 -3.24 -14.15
N VAL A 47 4.75 -3.72 -15.25
CA VAL A 47 5.00 -3.16 -16.57
C VAL A 47 4.16 -1.89 -16.76
N ARG A 48 4.83 -0.73 -16.77
CA ARG A 48 4.21 0.58 -17.06
C ARG A 48 4.64 1.07 -18.43
N SER A 49 3.73 1.71 -19.16
CA SER A 49 4.12 2.44 -20.37
C SER A 49 5.09 3.58 -20.01
N ARG A 50 5.96 3.98 -20.95
CA ARG A 50 6.93 5.06 -20.70
C ARG A 50 6.25 6.33 -20.17
N LEU A 51 5.12 6.70 -20.74
CA LEU A 51 4.37 7.89 -20.34
C LEU A 51 3.88 7.80 -18.87
N VAL A 52 3.29 6.66 -18.49
CA VAL A 52 2.79 6.48 -17.12
C VAL A 52 3.93 6.56 -16.12
N LYS A 53 5.08 5.95 -16.42
CA LYS A 53 6.27 6.04 -15.57
C LYS A 53 6.74 7.49 -15.41
N SER A 54 6.85 8.24 -16.49
CA SER A 54 7.25 9.66 -16.45
C SER A 54 6.27 10.54 -15.67
N ILE A 55 4.97 10.25 -15.75
CA ILE A 55 3.96 10.96 -14.94
C ILE A 55 4.17 10.67 -13.46
N VAL A 56 4.32 9.41 -13.06
CA VAL A 56 4.55 9.02 -11.66
C VAL A 56 5.82 9.67 -11.11
N GLU A 57 6.93 9.61 -11.84
CA GLU A 57 8.20 10.22 -11.46
C GLU A 57 8.09 11.75 -11.24
N ALA A 58 7.28 12.43 -12.06
CA ALA A 58 7.05 13.87 -11.92
C ALA A 58 6.31 14.23 -10.62
N TYR A 59 5.30 13.44 -10.23
CA TYR A 59 4.59 13.63 -8.96
C TYR A 59 5.48 13.29 -7.76
N ASP A 60 6.21 12.17 -7.81
CA ASP A 60 7.13 11.77 -6.73
C ASP A 60 8.20 12.84 -6.45
N LYS A 61 8.70 13.50 -7.51
CA LYS A 61 9.66 14.60 -7.36
C LYS A 61 9.03 15.82 -6.67
N ARG A 62 7.82 16.21 -7.08
CA ARG A 62 7.09 17.32 -6.46
C ARG A 62 6.82 17.07 -4.98
N ASP A 63 6.45 15.86 -4.61
CA ASP A 63 6.10 15.51 -3.23
C ASP A 63 7.34 15.47 -2.31
N LYS A 64 8.52 15.11 -2.86
CA LYS A 64 9.81 15.19 -2.15
C LYS A 64 10.32 16.62 -1.97
N GLU A 65 9.98 17.53 -2.88
CA GLU A 65 10.42 18.92 -2.87
C GLU A 65 9.55 19.83 -1.99
N GLN A 66 8.43 19.35 -1.45
CA GLN A 66 7.67 20.08 -0.44
C GLN A 66 8.33 19.91 0.93
N PRO A 67 9.00 20.94 1.48
CA PRO A 67 9.48 20.87 2.86
C PRO A 67 8.26 20.69 3.78
N GLN A 68 8.29 19.67 4.62
CA GLN A 68 7.36 19.55 5.72
C GLN A 68 7.53 20.77 6.61
N ASN A 69 6.66 21.76 6.44
CA ASN A 69 6.62 22.97 7.25
C ASN A 69 6.00 22.62 8.61
N ASN A 70 6.69 21.78 9.37
CA ASN A 70 6.36 21.46 10.76
C ASN A 70 7.07 22.50 11.63
N ASN A 71 6.55 23.73 11.64
CA ASN A 71 6.88 24.68 12.68
C ASN A 71 5.83 24.60 13.80
N SER A 72 6.31 24.15 14.94
CA SER A 72 5.71 24.14 16.27
C SER A 72 4.96 25.42 16.65
N GLU A 73 3.70 25.29 17.06
CA GLU A 73 3.15 26.12 18.13
C GLU A 73 3.17 25.32 19.43
N GLY A 74 4.06 25.76 20.32
CA GLY A 74 4.43 25.07 21.54
C GLY A 74 3.36 25.12 22.63
N ARG A 75 3.29 23.99 23.35
CA ARG A 75 2.97 23.94 24.78
C ARG A 75 3.71 25.04 25.55
N LYS A 76 2.94 25.94 26.19
CA LYS A 76 3.01 26.35 27.61
C LYS A 76 2.61 27.81 27.76
N ARG A 77 1.56 28.05 28.55
CA ARG A 77 1.60 28.85 29.79
C ARG A 77 0.27 28.64 30.52
N THR A 78 0.40 28.25 31.80
CA THR A 78 -0.43 28.58 32.95
C THR A 78 -1.93 28.83 32.74
#